data_AF-A0A7R9PEN4-F1
#
_entry.id   AF-A0A7R9PEN4-F1
#
_cell.length_a   1.000
_cell.length_b   1.000
_cell.length_c   1.000
_cell.angle_alpha   90.00
_cell.angle_beta   90.00
_cell.angle_gamma   90.00
#
_symmetry.space_group_name_H-M   'P 1'
#
loop_
_entity.id
_entity.type
_entity.pdbx_description
1 polymer ?
#
loop_
_entity_poly.entity_id
_entity_poly.type
_entity_poly.pdbx_seq_one_letter_code
_entity_poly.pdbx_strand_id
1 'polypeptide(L)'
;SYRLFDVQVVSLRTKYMALDVIETELLPSDVIRVKFYRPPNLKYLSGQWVRLACTAFKTEEFHSFTLTSAPHENFLSCHIKAQGPWTWKLRNYFDPCNYNLEDQPKIRLEGPFGGGNQDWYKFEVAVMVGGGIGVTPYASILNDLVFGTSTNRYSGVACKKVYFLWICPSHRHFEWFIDVLRDVEKKDVTNVLEIHIFITQFFHKFDLRTTMLVSV
;
A
#
# COMPACT_ATOMS: atom_id res chain seq x y z
N SER A 1 -34.74 -13.19 0.93
CA SER A 1 -34.84 -12.80 -0.48
C SER A 1 -34.14 -11.47 -0.81
N TYR A 2 -34.19 -10.46 0.07
CA TYR A 2 -33.64 -9.11 -0.20
C TYR A 2 -32.10 -8.95 -0.17
N ARG A 3 -31.34 -9.87 0.46
CA ARG A 3 -29.86 -9.79 0.50
C ARG A 3 -29.14 -10.18 -0.80
N LEU A 4 -29.79 -10.94 -1.69
CA LEU A 4 -29.17 -11.38 -2.95
C LEU A 4 -29.28 -10.30 -4.04
N PHE A 5 -30.31 -9.47 -3.99
CA PHE A 5 -30.49 -8.35 -4.92
C PHE A 5 -29.49 -7.22 -4.69
N ASP A 6 -29.14 -6.89 -3.43
CA ASP A 6 -28.10 -5.88 -3.15
C ASP A 6 -26.71 -6.30 -3.62
N VAL A 7 -26.39 -7.61 -3.53
CA VAL A 7 -25.10 -8.13 -4.04
C VAL A 7 -25.05 -8.05 -5.58
N GLN A 8 -26.16 -8.29 -6.27
CA GLN A 8 -26.23 -8.15 -7.73
C GLN A 8 -26.17 -6.68 -8.19
N VAL A 9 -26.77 -5.74 -7.44
CA VAL A 9 -26.74 -4.31 -7.80
C VAL A 9 -25.36 -3.69 -7.57
N VAL A 10 -24.60 -4.14 -6.55
CA VAL A 10 -23.21 -3.71 -6.33
C VAL A 10 -22.24 -4.35 -7.35
N SER A 11 -22.52 -5.57 -7.82
CA SER A 11 -21.70 -6.29 -8.81
C SER A 11 -21.74 -5.69 -10.22
N LEU A 12 -22.75 -4.89 -10.58
CA LEU A 12 -22.93 -4.34 -11.94
C LEU A 12 -22.07 -3.11 -12.24
N ARG A 13 -21.31 -2.58 -11.26
CA ARG A 13 -20.44 -1.40 -11.43
C ARG A 13 -18.94 -1.68 -11.45
N THR A 14 -18.50 -2.93 -11.35
CA THR A 14 -17.09 -3.30 -11.51
C THR A 14 -16.78 -3.57 -12.97
N LYS A 15 -16.86 -2.54 -13.82
CA LYS A 15 -16.23 -2.64 -15.15
C LYS A 15 -14.73 -2.75 -14.92
N TYR A 16 -14.12 -3.81 -15.44
CA TYR A 16 -12.67 -3.93 -15.52
C TYR A 16 -12.10 -2.73 -16.29
N MET A 17 -11.60 -1.73 -15.58
CA MET A 17 -10.99 -0.57 -16.22
C MET A 17 -9.55 -0.92 -16.53
N ALA A 18 -9.16 -0.84 -17.81
CA ALA A 18 -7.77 -0.90 -18.21
C ALA A 18 -7.13 0.47 -17.98
N LEU A 19 -6.20 0.54 -17.03
CA LEU A 19 -5.54 1.76 -16.56
C LEU A 19 -4.11 1.78 -17.07
N ASP A 20 -3.68 2.95 -17.53
CA ASP A 20 -2.32 3.12 -18.01
C ASP A 20 -1.32 3.06 -16.85
N VAL A 21 -0.22 2.34 -17.06
CA VAL A 21 0.91 2.31 -16.14
C VAL A 21 1.66 3.63 -16.27
N ILE A 22 1.85 4.33 -15.15
CA ILE A 22 2.58 5.60 -15.10
C ILE A 22 4.06 5.32 -14.88
N GLU A 23 4.38 4.44 -13.93
CA GLU A 23 5.75 4.19 -13.49
C GLU A 23 5.84 2.83 -12.81
N THR A 24 6.94 2.13 -13.05
CA THR A 24 7.28 0.90 -12.33
C THR A 24 8.70 0.98 -11.78
N GLU A 25 8.90 0.49 -10.57
CA GLU A 25 10.20 0.47 -9.92
C GLU A 25 10.45 -0.91 -9.31
N LEU A 26 11.59 -1.51 -9.64
CA LEU A 26 12.06 -2.73 -8.99
C LEU A 26 12.78 -2.36 -7.70
N LEU A 27 12.23 -2.79 -6.58
CA LEU A 27 12.73 -2.52 -5.25
C LEU A 27 13.48 -3.74 -4.69
N PRO A 28 14.35 -3.53 -3.69
CA PRO A 28 15.00 -4.63 -2.98
C PRO A 28 14.01 -5.65 -2.41
N SER A 29 14.51 -6.86 -2.15
CA SER A 29 13.75 -7.95 -1.54
C SER A 29 12.50 -8.38 -2.33
N ASP A 30 12.70 -8.43 -3.64
CA ASP A 30 11.76 -8.96 -4.63
C ASP A 30 10.43 -8.21 -4.67
N VAL A 31 10.44 -6.90 -4.39
CA VAL A 31 9.25 -6.06 -4.48
C VAL A 31 9.25 -5.28 -5.79
N ILE A 32 8.09 -5.12 -6.42
CA ILE A 32 7.86 -4.16 -7.50
C ILE A 32 6.84 -3.13 -7.03
N ARG A 33 7.16 -1.84 -7.19
CA ARG A 33 6.18 -0.76 -7.08
C ARG A 33 5.57 -0.53 -8.45
N VAL A 34 4.25 -0.60 -8.55
CA VAL A 34 3.50 -0.28 -9.76
C VAL A 34 2.63 0.92 -9.47
N LYS A 35 2.86 2.02 -10.19
CA LYS A 35 2.07 3.25 -10.14
C LYS A 35 1.28 3.36 -11.43
N PHE A 36 -0.02 3.56 -11.31
CA PHE A 36 -0.93 3.54 -12.45
C PHE A 36 -2.02 4.61 -12.31
N TYR A 37 -2.66 4.91 -13.43
CA TYR A 37 -3.65 5.97 -13.53
C TYR A 37 -4.80 5.77 -12.53
N ARG A 38 -5.20 6.86 -11.87
CA ARG A 38 -6.39 6.89 -11.03
C ARG A 38 -7.59 7.43 -11.83
N PRO A 39 -8.66 6.64 -12.03
CA PRO A 39 -9.89 7.17 -12.61
C PRO A 39 -10.44 8.33 -11.77
N PRO A 40 -10.89 9.45 -12.37
CA PRO A 40 -11.33 10.62 -11.62
C PRO A 40 -12.49 10.35 -10.65
N ASN A 41 -13.35 9.39 -11.00
CA ASN A 41 -14.51 9.00 -10.20
C ASN A 41 -14.22 7.88 -9.19
N LEU A 42 -12.99 7.36 -9.15
CA LEU A 42 -12.63 6.30 -8.21
C LEU A 42 -12.39 6.89 -6.81
N LYS A 43 -13.33 6.61 -5.91
CA LYS A 43 -13.22 6.88 -4.48
C LYS A 43 -12.79 5.60 -3.76
N TYR A 44 -11.79 5.72 -2.90
CA TYR A 44 -11.34 4.64 -2.02
C TYR A 44 -10.88 5.23 -0.69
N LEU A 45 -10.80 4.38 0.33
CA LEU A 45 -10.33 4.70 1.67
C LEU A 45 -8.94 4.10 1.89
N SER A 46 -8.14 4.74 2.74
CA SER A 46 -6.81 4.27 3.06
C SER A 46 -6.81 2.84 3.62
N GLY A 47 -5.83 2.03 3.22
CA GLY A 47 -5.74 0.62 3.59
C GLY A 47 -6.75 -0.32 2.91
N GLN A 48 -7.59 0.18 1.99
CA GLN A 48 -8.33 -0.70 1.07
C GLN A 48 -7.39 -1.41 0.10
N TRP A 49 -7.88 -2.51 -0.46
CA TRP A 49 -7.18 -3.31 -1.45
C TRP A 49 -7.99 -3.45 -2.71
N VAL A 50 -7.34 -3.83 -3.79
CA VAL A 50 -7.91 -3.99 -5.13
C VAL A 50 -7.46 -5.33 -5.71
N ARG A 51 -8.16 -5.83 -6.72
CA ARG A 51 -7.64 -6.93 -7.54
C ARG A 51 -7.08 -6.39 -8.84
N LEU A 52 -5.89 -6.85 -9.20
CA LEU A 52 -5.16 -6.42 -10.38
C LEU A 52 -4.96 -7.59 -11.35
N ALA A 53 -5.12 -7.31 -12.64
CA ALA A 53 -4.61 -8.14 -13.72
C ALA A 53 -3.75 -7.27 -14.66
N CYS A 54 -2.77 -7.87 -15.33
CA CYS A 54 -1.88 -7.17 -16.27
C CYS A 54 -2.11 -7.68 -17.68
N THR A 55 -2.34 -6.76 -18.64
CA THR A 55 -2.63 -7.12 -20.03
C THR A 55 -1.45 -7.73 -20.78
N ALA A 56 -0.23 -7.55 -20.26
CA ALA A 56 1.00 -8.09 -20.84
C ALA A 56 1.06 -9.63 -20.90
N PHE A 57 0.30 -10.33 -20.07
CA PHE A 57 0.41 -11.79 -20.02
C PHE A 57 -0.90 -12.53 -19.77
N LYS A 58 -1.71 -12.15 -18.77
CA LYS A 58 -2.99 -12.83 -18.49
C LYS A 58 -4.01 -11.83 -17.98
N THR A 59 -4.95 -11.46 -18.84
CA THR A 59 -5.97 -10.43 -18.56
C THR A 59 -7.05 -10.86 -17.59
N GLU A 60 -7.30 -12.16 -17.46
CA GLU A 60 -8.39 -12.72 -16.65
C GLU A 60 -7.91 -13.28 -15.29
N GLU A 61 -6.60 -13.25 -15.03
CA GLU A 61 -6.03 -13.74 -13.76
C GLU A 61 -5.80 -12.57 -12.79
N PHE A 62 -6.74 -12.39 -11.86
CA PHE A 62 -6.78 -11.29 -10.90
C PHE A 62 -6.21 -11.66 -9.53
N HIS A 63 -5.27 -10.85 -9.03
CA HIS A 63 -4.62 -11.02 -7.73
C HIS A 63 -4.86 -9.83 -6.81
N SER A 64 -5.04 -10.08 -5.52
CA SER A 64 -5.40 -9.05 -4.54
C SER A 64 -4.17 -8.34 -3.99
N PHE A 65 -4.16 -7.00 -4.05
CA PHE A 65 -3.10 -6.17 -3.50
C PHE A 65 -3.65 -4.93 -2.80
N THR A 66 -3.05 -4.59 -1.67
CA THR A 66 -3.36 -3.37 -0.93
C THR A 66 -2.91 -2.14 -1.72
N LEU A 67 -3.76 -1.12 -1.77
CA LEU A 67 -3.37 0.19 -2.28
C LEU A 67 -2.43 0.83 -1.27
N THR A 68 -1.20 1.12 -1.70
CA THR A 68 -0.19 1.80 -0.88
C THR A 68 -0.24 3.31 -1.05
N SER A 69 -0.82 3.80 -2.14
CA SER A 69 -1.15 5.21 -2.33
C SER A 69 -2.23 5.67 -1.36
N ALA A 70 -2.24 6.96 -1.02
CA ALA A 70 -3.24 7.56 -0.15
C ALA A 70 -4.43 8.13 -0.94
N PRO A 71 -5.65 8.19 -0.38
CA PRO A 71 -6.86 8.67 -1.05
C PRO A 71 -6.81 10.10 -1.61
N HIS A 72 -5.86 10.93 -1.18
CA HIS A 72 -5.68 12.29 -1.70
C HIS A 72 -4.76 12.35 -2.93
N GLU A 73 -4.00 11.30 -3.23
CA GLU A 73 -3.07 11.27 -4.37
C GLU A 73 -3.81 11.11 -5.71
N ASN A 74 -3.26 11.70 -6.76
CA ASN A 74 -3.84 11.66 -8.12
C ASN A 74 -3.48 10.39 -8.92
N PHE A 75 -2.88 9.40 -8.28
CA PHE A 75 -2.52 8.10 -8.84
C PHE A 75 -2.91 6.97 -7.89
N LEU A 76 -2.84 5.73 -8.38
CA LEU A 76 -2.91 4.53 -7.56
C LEU A 76 -1.53 3.85 -7.54
N SER A 77 -1.16 3.26 -6.42
CA SER A 77 0.06 2.46 -6.34
C SER A 77 -0.12 1.20 -5.51
N CYS A 78 0.60 0.15 -5.88
CA CYS A 78 0.75 -1.08 -5.12
C CYS A 78 2.23 -1.45 -5.01
N HIS A 79 2.64 -1.94 -3.83
CA HIS A 79 3.93 -2.59 -3.61
C HIS A 79 3.70 -4.09 -3.56
N ILE A 80 4.17 -4.80 -4.58
CA ILE A 80 3.86 -6.21 -4.81
C ILE A 80 5.13 -7.02 -4.61
N LYS A 81 5.13 -7.92 -3.61
CA LYS A 81 6.21 -8.86 -3.40
C LYS A 81 6.09 -10.05 -4.34
N ALA A 82 7.18 -10.42 -5.01
CA ALA A 82 7.25 -11.60 -5.84
C ALA A 82 7.35 -12.86 -4.97
N GLN A 83 6.23 -13.59 -4.86
CA GLN A 83 6.14 -14.83 -4.07
C GLN A 83 5.56 -16.00 -4.86
N GLY A 84 4.74 -15.72 -5.88
CA GLY A 84 4.15 -16.74 -6.74
C GLY A 84 4.42 -16.51 -8.23
N PRO A 85 4.02 -17.46 -9.09
CA PRO A 85 4.27 -17.40 -10.53
C PRO A 85 3.78 -16.09 -11.18
N TRP A 86 2.58 -15.63 -10.82
CA TRP A 86 2.00 -14.41 -11.36
C TRP A 86 2.79 -13.17 -10.96
N THR A 87 3.16 -13.04 -9.68
CA THR A 87 3.93 -11.89 -9.18
C THR A 87 5.36 -11.86 -9.72
N TRP A 88 5.98 -13.02 -9.91
CA TRP A 88 7.28 -13.12 -10.60
C TRP A 88 7.17 -12.74 -12.06
N LYS A 89 6.11 -13.16 -12.75
CA LYS A 89 5.85 -12.76 -14.13
C LYS A 89 5.66 -11.25 -14.26
N LEU A 90 4.91 -10.64 -13.35
CA LEU A 90 4.75 -9.19 -13.28
C LEU A 90 6.11 -8.50 -13.10
N ARG A 91 6.89 -8.91 -12.08
CA ARG A 91 8.18 -8.32 -11.78
C ARG A 91 9.16 -8.44 -12.95
N ASN A 92 9.27 -9.63 -13.54
CA ASN A 92 10.19 -9.90 -14.64
C ASN A 92 9.79 -9.17 -15.93
N TYR A 93 8.49 -8.99 -16.18
CA TYR A 93 8.01 -8.25 -17.34
C TYR A 93 8.44 -6.77 -17.30
N PHE A 94 8.33 -6.14 -16.12
CA PHE A 94 8.75 -4.75 -15.91
C PHE A 94 10.22 -4.60 -15.54
N ASP A 95 11.02 -5.68 -15.67
CA ASP A 95 12.46 -5.57 -15.54
C ASP A 95 13.02 -4.75 -16.71
N PRO A 96 13.84 -3.71 -16.48
CA PRO A 96 14.39 -2.88 -17.55
C PRO A 96 15.12 -3.67 -18.64
N CYS A 97 15.67 -4.84 -18.32
CA CYS A 97 16.32 -5.71 -19.29
C CYS A 97 15.33 -6.44 -20.22
N ASN A 98 14.06 -6.57 -19.82
CA ASN A 98 13.03 -7.30 -20.55
C ASN A 98 11.93 -6.38 -21.10
N TYR A 99 11.80 -5.17 -20.56
CA TYR A 99 10.69 -4.28 -20.85
C TYR A 99 10.84 -3.64 -22.24
N ASN A 100 9.91 -3.96 -23.14
CA ASN A 100 9.80 -3.29 -24.43
C ASN A 100 8.98 -2.00 -24.29
N LEU A 101 9.60 -0.85 -24.58
CA LEU A 101 8.94 0.46 -24.50
C LEU A 101 7.80 0.63 -25.51
N GLU A 102 7.77 -0.16 -26.59
CA GLU A 102 6.68 -0.17 -27.56
C GLU A 102 5.43 -0.84 -27.00
N ASP A 103 5.60 -1.78 -26.06
CA ASP A 103 4.49 -2.42 -25.38
C ASP A 103 3.93 -1.47 -24.32
N GLN A 104 2.65 -1.11 -24.46
CA GLN A 104 1.93 -0.28 -23.50
C GLN A 104 1.00 -1.17 -22.64
N PRO A 105 1.55 -1.94 -21.68
CA PRO A 105 0.73 -2.78 -20.83
C PRO A 105 -0.23 -1.92 -19.99
N LYS A 106 -1.40 -2.48 -19.72
CA LYS A 106 -2.42 -1.85 -18.87
C LYS A 106 -2.69 -2.72 -17.66
N ILE A 107 -3.07 -2.06 -16.58
CA ILE A 107 -3.53 -2.70 -15.35
C ILE A 107 -5.06 -2.71 -15.37
N ARG A 108 -5.65 -3.90 -15.33
CA ARG A 108 -7.09 -4.06 -15.11
C ARG A 108 -7.38 -4.07 -13.62
N LEU A 109 -8.31 -3.22 -13.20
CA LEU A 109 -8.64 -3.00 -11.79
C LEU A 109 -10.04 -3.54 -11.44
N GLU A 110 -10.14 -4.23 -10.31
CA GLU A 110 -11.39 -4.56 -9.61
C GLU A 110 -11.35 -4.02 -8.18
N GLY A 111 -12.45 -3.43 -7.70
CA GLY A 111 -12.56 -2.86 -6.36
C GLY A 111 -12.87 -1.35 -6.37
N PRO A 112 -12.59 -0.63 -5.26
CA PRO A 112 -11.85 -1.08 -4.07
C PRO A 112 -12.65 -2.05 -3.17
N PHE A 113 -11.93 -2.82 -2.36
CA PHE A 113 -12.44 -3.76 -1.37
C PHE A 113 -11.85 -3.48 0.02
N GLY A 114 -12.57 -3.92 1.07
CA GLY A 114 -12.15 -3.70 2.46
C GLY A 114 -12.54 -2.32 3.02
N GLY A 115 -11.78 -1.81 3.98
CA GLY A 115 -12.01 -0.51 4.63
C GLY A 115 -12.48 -0.56 6.08
N GLY A 116 -12.38 -1.72 6.75
CA GLY A 116 -12.86 -1.91 8.12
C GLY A 116 -12.05 -1.24 9.23
N ASN A 117 -10.84 -0.75 8.96
CA ASN A 117 -9.91 -0.23 9.98
C ASN A 117 -9.72 1.29 9.91
N GLN A 118 -10.79 2.03 9.66
CA GLN A 118 -10.74 3.48 9.44
C GLN A 118 -11.02 4.31 10.69
N ASP A 119 -11.53 3.71 11.76
CA ASP A 119 -12.06 4.46 12.91
C ASP A 119 -11.00 5.13 13.80
N TRP A 120 -9.72 5.07 13.45
CA TRP A 120 -8.63 5.71 14.20
C TRP A 120 -8.85 7.22 14.35
N TYR A 121 -9.49 7.89 13.38
CA TYR A 121 -9.79 9.31 13.46
C TYR A 121 -10.86 9.64 14.51
N LYS A 122 -11.61 8.66 15.03
CA LYS A 122 -12.66 8.87 16.05
C LYS A 122 -12.10 9.00 17.46
N PHE A 123 -10.81 8.71 17.65
CA PHE A 123 -10.15 8.70 18.95
C PHE A 123 -9.13 9.84 19.04
N GLU A 124 -9.03 10.46 20.23
CA GLU A 124 -8.04 11.49 20.51
C GLU A 124 -6.61 10.94 20.42
N VAL A 125 -6.42 9.69 20.87
CA VAL A 125 -5.17 8.96 20.75
C VAL A 125 -5.46 7.59 20.15
N ALA A 126 -4.69 7.22 19.12
CA ALA A 126 -4.79 5.90 18.48
C ALA A 126 -3.46 5.15 18.52
N VAL A 127 -3.52 3.83 18.71
CA VAL A 127 -2.36 2.94 18.59
C VAL A 127 -2.60 1.99 17.42
N MET A 128 -1.73 2.09 16.43
CA MET A 128 -1.73 1.28 15.22
C MET A 128 -0.62 0.25 15.30
N VAL A 129 -0.94 -1.03 15.17
CA VAL A 129 0.05 -2.12 15.26
C VAL A 129 0.13 -2.87 13.94
N GLY A 130 1.26 -2.77 13.26
CA GLY A 130 1.55 -3.50 12.03
C GLY A 130 2.47 -4.70 12.28
N GLY A 131 2.11 -5.88 11.80
CA GLY A 131 2.90 -7.10 11.93
C GLY A 131 3.21 -7.74 10.58
N GLY A 132 4.49 -7.92 10.24
CA GLY A 132 4.90 -8.60 8.99
C GLY A 132 4.25 -8.01 7.72
N ILE A 133 3.61 -8.86 6.90
CA ILE A 133 2.86 -8.43 5.69
C ILE A 133 1.67 -7.51 5.99
N GLY A 134 1.16 -7.55 7.23
CA GLY A 134 0.08 -6.68 7.69
C GLY A 134 0.48 -5.21 7.81
N VAL A 135 1.74 -4.86 7.51
CA VAL A 135 2.23 -3.49 7.52
C VAL A 135 1.82 -2.70 6.27
N THR A 136 1.61 -3.37 5.12
CA THR A 136 1.38 -2.72 3.82
C THR A 136 0.20 -1.72 3.80
N PRO A 137 -0.96 -2.00 4.41
CA PRO A 137 -2.06 -1.03 4.49
C PRO A 137 -1.69 0.27 5.19
N TYR A 138 -0.74 0.23 6.13
CA TYR A 138 -0.31 1.41 6.86
C TYR A 138 0.44 2.43 5.99
N ALA A 139 0.99 2.04 4.83
CA ALA A 139 1.58 3.00 3.89
C ALA A 139 0.56 4.07 3.47
N SER A 140 -0.65 3.60 3.12
CA SER A 140 -1.75 4.45 2.72
C SER A 140 -2.36 5.18 3.92
N ILE A 141 -2.57 4.48 5.04
CA ILE A 141 -3.19 5.05 6.25
C ILE A 141 -2.34 6.17 6.85
N LEU A 142 -1.03 5.97 6.97
CA LEU A 142 -0.13 6.95 7.59
C LEU A 142 0.04 8.20 6.71
N ASN A 143 0.13 8.04 5.39
CA ASN A 143 0.12 9.18 4.47
C ASN A 143 -1.21 9.96 4.54
N ASP A 144 -2.34 9.25 4.61
CA ASP A 144 -3.67 9.85 4.69
C ASP A 144 -3.92 10.56 6.04
N LEU A 145 -3.36 10.02 7.13
CA LEU A 145 -3.32 10.65 8.45
C LEU A 145 -2.61 12.00 8.39
N VAL A 146 -1.34 11.99 7.98
CA VAL A 146 -0.50 13.21 7.97
C VAL A 146 -1.03 14.27 6.99
N PHE A 147 -1.57 13.83 5.85
CA PHE A 147 -2.24 14.75 4.92
C PHE A 147 -3.51 15.35 5.53
N GLY A 148 -4.34 14.55 6.19
CA GLY A 148 -5.60 15.02 6.75
C GLY A 148 -5.41 15.93 7.97
N THR A 149 -4.36 15.73 8.77
CA THR A 149 -4.02 16.65 9.87
C THR A 149 -3.45 17.97 9.36
N SER A 150 -2.54 17.94 8.37
CA SER A 150 -1.98 19.17 7.78
C SER A 150 -3.01 20.03 7.03
N THR A 151 -4.06 19.42 6.48
CA THR A 151 -5.13 20.13 5.75
C THR A 151 -6.38 20.42 6.58
N ASN A 152 -6.38 20.12 7.89
CA ASN A 152 -7.54 20.24 8.78
C ASN A 152 -8.80 19.52 8.26
N ARG A 153 -8.62 18.45 7.48
CA ARG A 153 -9.71 17.69 6.86
C ARG A 153 -10.62 16.99 7.87
N TYR A 154 -10.12 16.74 9.08
CA TYR A 154 -10.83 16.09 10.18
C TYR A 154 -11.39 17.11 11.20
N SER A 155 -11.90 18.24 10.72
CA SER A 155 -12.54 19.29 11.55
C SER A 155 -13.77 18.75 12.29
N GLY A 156 -13.56 18.13 13.46
CA GLY A 156 -14.63 17.51 14.25
C GLY A 156 -14.12 16.40 15.18
N VAL A 157 -12.98 15.79 14.86
CA VAL A 157 -12.27 14.91 15.79
C VAL A 157 -10.78 15.21 15.72
N ALA A 158 -10.24 15.74 16.81
CA ALA A 158 -8.81 16.02 16.94
C ALA A 158 -8.11 14.73 17.39
N CYS A 159 -7.79 13.83 16.46
CA CYS A 159 -6.77 12.83 16.74
C CYS A 159 -5.47 13.59 16.98
N LYS A 160 -5.09 13.72 18.25
CA LYS A 160 -3.93 14.52 18.71
C LYS A 160 -2.65 13.72 18.63
N LYS A 161 -2.73 12.39 18.75
CA LYS A 161 -1.56 11.52 18.71
C LYS A 161 -1.89 10.14 18.13
N VAL A 162 -1.00 9.65 17.28
CA VAL A 162 -1.03 8.29 16.74
C VAL A 162 0.32 7.64 17.00
N TYR A 163 0.30 6.50 17.69
CA TYR A 163 1.46 5.64 17.85
C TYR A 163 1.40 4.53 16.83
N PHE A 164 2.39 4.45 15.95
CA PHE A 164 2.53 3.36 15.00
C PHE A 164 3.64 2.41 15.45
N LEU A 165 3.25 1.21 15.85
CA LEU A 165 4.15 0.14 16.28
C LEU A 165 4.30 -0.87 15.14
N TRP A 166 5.47 -0.91 14.52
CA TRP A 166 5.78 -1.91 13.51
C TRP A 166 6.62 -3.04 14.11
N ILE A 167 6.05 -4.24 14.12
CA ILE A 167 6.70 -5.46 14.63
C ILE A 167 7.08 -6.34 13.44
N CYS A 168 8.36 -6.62 13.26
CA CYS A 168 8.84 -7.50 12.19
C CYS A 168 9.99 -8.40 12.65
N PRO A 169 10.13 -9.62 12.09
CA PRO A 169 11.31 -10.44 12.32
C PRO A 169 12.56 -9.80 11.71
N SER A 170 12.47 -9.28 10.49
CA SER A 170 13.55 -8.60 9.77
C SER A 170 12.97 -7.55 8.83
N HIS A 171 13.74 -6.49 8.58
CA HIS A 171 13.36 -5.43 7.64
C HIS A 171 13.55 -5.84 6.17
N ARG A 172 14.27 -6.94 5.86
CA ARG A 172 14.56 -7.36 4.48
C ARG A 172 13.32 -7.27 3.59
N HIS A 173 12.21 -7.86 4.00
CA HIS A 173 11.01 -7.97 3.18
C HIS A 173 10.22 -6.67 2.98
N PHE A 174 10.56 -5.59 3.67
CA PHE A 174 9.79 -4.33 3.67
C PHE A 174 10.71 -3.11 3.72
N GLU A 175 11.89 -3.19 3.10
CA GLU A 175 12.82 -2.05 3.06
C GLU A 175 12.18 -0.79 2.47
N TRP A 176 11.38 -0.95 1.41
CA TRP A 176 10.59 0.11 0.80
C TRP A 176 9.69 0.86 1.80
N PHE A 177 9.22 0.14 2.82
CA PHE A 177 8.32 0.71 3.81
C PHE A 177 9.05 1.66 4.76
N ILE A 178 10.35 1.46 5.00
CA ILE A 178 11.17 2.42 5.76
C ILE A 178 11.20 3.77 5.06
N ASP A 179 11.34 3.79 3.74
CA ASP A 179 11.37 5.05 2.98
C ASP A 179 10.00 5.74 3.02
N VAL A 180 8.90 4.98 2.97
CA VAL A 180 7.55 5.52 3.21
C VAL A 180 7.43 6.12 4.61
N LEU A 181 7.90 5.43 5.66
CA LEU A 181 7.86 5.94 7.03
C LEU A 181 8.64 7.25 7.19
N ARG A 182 9.84 7.33 6.61
CA ARG A 182 10.65 8.55 6.60
C ARG A 182 9.95 9.71 5.88
N ASP A 183 9.31 9.43 4.75
CA ASP A 183 8.61 10.46 3.99
C ASP A 183 7.35 10.95 4.70
N VAL A 184 6.64 10.06 5.39
CA VAL A 184 5.50 10.44 6.24
C VAL A 184 5.96 11.29 7.43
N GLU A 185 7.02 10.87 8.12
CA GLU A 185 7.59 11.60 9.27
C GLU A 185 8.04 13.01 8.88
N LYS A 186 8.71 13.17 7.72
CA LYS A 186 9.08 14.50 7.19
C LYS A 186 7.88 15.40 6.90
N LYS A 187 6.75 14.82 6.49
CA LYS A 187 5.52 15.57 6.17
C LYS A 187 4.70 15.89 7.42
N ASP A 188 4.98 15.25 8.56
CA ASP A 188 4.25 15.46 9.81
C ASP A 188 4.67 16.75 10.52
N VAL A 189 4.19 17.87 10.00
CA VAL A 189 4.37 19.20 10.59
C VAL A 189 3.64 19.37 11.93
N THR A 190 2.66 18.50 12.21
CA THR A 190 1.83 18.56 13.42
C THR A 190 2.37 17.71 14.57
N ASN A 191 3.41 16.91 14.33
CA ASN A 191 3.95 15.93 15.28
C ASN A 191 2.89 14.98 15.84
N VAL A 192 1.90 14.64 15.00
CA VAL A 192 0.79 13.75 15.36
C VAL A 192 1.23 12.29 15.42
N LEU A 193 2.23 11.91 14.63
CA LEU A 193 2.65 10.53 14.44
C LEU A 193 3.93 10.25 15.24
N GLU A 194 3.96 9.12 15.93
CA GLU A 194 5.15 8.58 16.59
C GLU A 194 5.36 7.14 16.14
N ILE A 195 6.54 6.83 15.60
CA ILE A 195 6.85 5.56 14.96
C ILE A 195 7.82 4.77 15.84
N HIS A 196 7.45 3.54 16.17
CA HIS A 196 8.33 2.59 16.86
C HIS A 196 8.47 1.32 16.04
N ILE A 197 9.71 0.92 15.76
CA ILE A 197 10.03 -0.28 15.00
C ILE A 197 10.66 -1.31 15.95
N PHE A 198 10.03 -2.48 16.05
CA PHE A 198 10.48 -3.60 16.87
C PHE A 198 10.95 -4.75 15.99
N ILE A 199 12.27 -4.97 15.98
CA ILE A 199 12.90 -6.10 15.29
C ILE A 199 12.98 -7.27 16.26
N THR A 200 12.38 -8.40 15.89
CA THR A 200 12.19 -9.57 16.78
C THR A 200 13.12 -10.75 16.48
N GLN A 201 13.99 -10.66 15.45
CA GLN A 201 14.97 -11.71 15.16
C GLN A 201 16.10 -11.74 16.21
N PHE A 202 16.53 -12.94 16.58
CA PHE A 202 17.60 -13.16 17.56
C PHE A 202 18.98 -12.69 17.04
N PHE A 203 19.76 -12.06 17.91
CA PHE A 203 21.08 -11.46 17.63
C PHE A 203 22.08 -12.37 16.88
N HIS A 204 22.09 -13.68 17.15
CA HIS A 204 22.98 -14.64 16.47
C HIS A 204 22.63 -14.92 15.00
N LYS A 205 21.52 -14.39 14.50
CA LYS A 205 21.12 -14.48 13.09
C LYS A 205 20.98 -13.12 12.43
N PHE A 206 21.48 -12.04 13.04
CA PHE A 206 21.42 -10.74 12.39
C PHE A 206 22.24 -10.72 11.11
N ASP A 207 21.63 -10.15 10.08
CA ASP A 207 22.32 -9.79 8.87
C ASP A 207 23.05 -8.46 9.05
N LEU A 208 23.98 -8.17 8.12
CA LEU A 208 24.80 -6.95 8.16
C LEU A 208 23.96 -5.68 8.34
N ARG A 209 22.77 -5.62 7.72
CA ARG A 209 21.91 -4.43 7.77
C ARG A 209 21.17 -4.29 9.09
N THR A 210 20.76 -5.39 9.73
CA THR A 210 20.10 -5.36 11.05
C THR A 210 21.12 -4.98 12.11
N THR A 211 22.35 -5.49 11.99
CA THR A 211 23.47 -5.06 12.82
C THR A 211 23.71 -3.55 12.69
N MET A 212 23.73 -3.00 11.48
CA MET A 212 23.92 -1.55 11.28
C MET A 212 22.81 -0.68 11.86
N LEU A 213 21.55 -1.16 11.88
CA LEU A 213 20.42 -0.39 12.44
C LEU A 213 20.38 -0.38 13.97
N VAL A 214 20.84 -1.45 14.62
CA VAL A 214 20.86 -1.55 16.10
C VAL A 214 22.13 -0.92 16.71
N SER A 215 23.12 -0.61 15.88
CA SER A 215 24.43 -0.08 16.30
C SER A 215 24.52 1.46 16.25
N VAL A 216 23.40 2.16 16.06
CA VAL A 216 23.29 3.64 16.09
C VAL A 216 22.55 4.08 17.33
#